data_AF-A0A5B2VDS1-F1
#
_entry.id   AF-A0A5B2VDS1-F1
#
_cell.length_a   1.000
_cell.length_b   1.000
_cell.length_c   1.000
_cell.angle_alpha   90.00
_cell.angle_beta   90.00
_cell.angle_gamma   90.00
#
_symmetry.space_group_name_H-M   'P 1'
#
loop_
_entity.id
_entity.type
_entity.pdbx_description
1 polymer ?
#
loop_
_entity_poly.entity_id
_entity_poly.type
_entity_poly.pdbx_seq_one_letter_code
_entity_poly.pdbx_strand_id
1 'polypeptide(L)'
;MSQRPRLTYADRLARENAEALERLLAAAPDPFPAGVWRHALAQRRLQALPSRAVAAFWRAHPLRADRLARALAQLSGTPEGWAWRIDRTREGFLPHTLRLPPMPFREPEHLPGPGRCQICGQPVFRLGWHRDLWGDGRLSRGGWHGACVAAWNLWTQPSGQAMALKRRQRHRCALTGKRLARGAEIDHRVPLFRVWREERERPWPELLRYWGAPNLQVINEAAHRAKCAAEAAERALPRGP
;
A
#
# COMPACT_ATOMS: atom_id res chain seq x y z
N MET A 1 -32.52 16.46 -43.66
CA MET A 1 -32.13 16.52 -42.24
C MET A 1 -31.06 15.46 -42.00
N SER A 2 -29.78 15.84 -42.00
CA SER A 2 -28.67 14.90 -41.83
C SER A 2 -28.60 14.44 -40.37
N GLN A 3 -29.00 13.20 -40.09
CA GLN A 3 -28.82 12.59 -38.78
C GLN A 3 -27.31 12.45 -38.53
N ARG A 4 -26.76 13.24 -37.60
CA ARG A 4 -25.39 13.01 -37.12
C ARG A 4 -25.31 11.58 -36.59
N PRO A 5 -24.37 10.75 -37.07
CA PRO A 5 -24.26 9.38 -36.61
C PRO A 5 -23.98 9.36 -35.11
N ARG A 6 -24.71 8.50 -34.37
CA ARG A 6 -24.49 8.31 -32.93
C ARG A 6 -23.13 7.67 -32.74
N LEU A 7 -22.22 8.39 -32.08
CA LEU A 7 -20.91 7.87 -31.69
C LEU A 7 -21.06 6.59 -30.86
N THR A 8 -20.24 5.59 -31.16
CA THR A 8 -20.19 4.37 -30.35
C THR A 8 -19.58 4.66 -28.98
N TYR A 9 -19.69 3.71 -28.05
CA TYR A 9 -18.99 3.83 -26.77
C TYR A 9 -17.46 3.92 -26.95
N ALA A 10 -16.92 3.17 -27.92
CA ALA A 10 -15.48 3.18 -28.22
C ALA A 10 -15.03 4.55 -28.72
N ASP A 11 -15.80 5.19 -29.62
CA ASP A 11 -15.47 6.52 -30.14
C ASP A 11 -15.52 7.59 -29.06
N ARG A 12 -16.53 7.52 -28.15
CA ARG A 12 -16.61 8.44 -27.01
C ARG A 12 -15.42 8.27 -26.07
N LEU A 13 -15.05 7.03 -25.73
CA LEU A 13 -13.91 6.76 -24.87
C LEU A 13 -12.58 7.19 -25.51
N ALA A 14 -12.42 6.98 -26.83
CA ALA A 14 -11.25 7.42 -27.57
C ALA A 14 -11.10 8.95 -27.53
N ARG A 15 -12.20 9.68 -27.76
CA ARG A 15 -12.22 11.14 -27.66
C ARG A 15 -11.94 11.62 -26.23
N GLU A 16 -12.58 11.04 -25.23
CA GLU A 16 -12.32 11.33 -23.80
C GLU A 16 -10.83 11.14 -23.44
N ASN A 17 -10.22 10.06 -23.94
CA ASN A 17 -8.81 9.77 -23.70
C ASN A 17 -7.88 10.73 -24.44
N ALA A 18 -8.21 11.15 -25.66
CA ALA A 18 -7.43 12.14 -26.41
C ALA A 18 -7.41 13.49 -25.69
N GLU A 19 -8.58 14.00 -25.29
CA GLU A 19 -8.68 15.23 -24.51
C GLU A 19 -7.97 15.11 -23.14
N ALA A 20 -8.09 13.94 -22.48
CA ALA A 20 -7.40 13.70 -21.22
C ALA A 20 -5.88 13.68 -21.39
N LEU A 21 -5.38 13.15 -22.52
CA LEU A 21 -3.96 13.11 -22.83
C LEU A 21 -3.41 14.50 -23.07
N GLU A 22 -4.10 15.34 -23.86
CA GLU A 22 -3.73 16.74 -24.08
C GLU A 22 -3.62 17.50 -22.76
N ARG A 23 -4.62 17.36 -21.88
CA ARG A 23 -4.60 17.97 -20.55
C ARG A 23 -3.46 17.46 -19.68
N LEU A 24 -3.16 16.15 -19.74
CA LEU A 24 -2.07 15.57 -18.98
C LEU A 24 -0.71 16.06 -19.49
N LEU A 25 -0.51 16.13 -20.81
CA LEU A 25 0.71 16.66 -21.43
C LEU A 25 0.94 18.13 -21.05
N ALA A 26 -0.12 18.94 -21.07
CA ALA A 26 -0.05 20.35 -20.70
C ALA A 26 0.24 20.58 -19.20
N ALA A 27 -0.27 19.71 -18.32
CA ALA A 27 -0.17 19.89 -16.86
C ALA A 27 0.98 19.12 -16.20
N ALA A 28 1.53 18.09 -16.85
CA ALA A 28 2.59 17.26 -16.29
C ALA A 28 3.88 18.08 -16.16
N PRO A 29 4.52 18.10 -14.99
CA PRO A 29 5.79 18.79 -14.83
C PRO A 29 6.93 18.03 -15.48
N ASP A 30 7.97 18.74 -15.91
CA ASP A 30 9.20 18.15 -16.42
C ASP A 30 10.30 18.16 -15.34
N PRO A 31 10.89 17.01 -14.95
CA PRO A 31 10.57 15.66 -15.42
C PRO A 31 9.29 15.07 -14.82
N PHE A 32 8.55 14.31 -15.62
CA PHE A 32 7.46 13.45 -15.13
C PHE A 32 7.91 11.99 -15.14
N PRO A 33 7.65 11.19 -14.07
CA PRO A 33 8.21 9.85 -13.98
C PRO A 33 7.81 8.95 -15.16
N ALA A 34 8.79 8.41 -15.89
CA ALA A 34 8.56 7.59 -17.08
C ALA A 34 7.67 6.36 -16.83
N GLY A 35 7.77 5.75 -15.64
CA GLY A 35 6.89 4.64 -15.24
C GLY A 35 5.42 5.07 -15.08
N VAL A 36 5.19 6.30 -14.65
CA VAL A 36 3.84 6.88 -14.54
C VAL A 36 3.30 7.22 -15.92
N TRP A 37 4.12 7.78 -16.82
CA TRP A 37 3.75 7.98 -18.23
C TRP A 37 3.29 6.68 -18.89
N ARG A 38 4.15 5.65 -18.84
CA ARG A 38 3.86 4.35 -19.44
C ARG A 38 2.58 3.74 -18.89
N HIS A 39 2.35 3.86 -17.59
CA HIS A 39 1.13 3.36 -16.98
C HIS A 39 -0.10 4.15 -17.44
N ALA A 40 -0.04 5.49 -17.41
CA ALA A 40 -1.15 6.36 -17.79
C ALA A 40 -1.62 6.10 -19.23
N LEU A 41 -0.68 5.97 -20.17
CA LEU A 41 -0.97 5.69 -21.59
C LEU A 41 -1.55 4.29 -21.81
N ALA A 42 -1.26 3.33 -20.94
CA ALA A 42 -1.79 1.97 -21.01
C ALA A 42 -3.18 1.83 -20.34
N GLN A 43 -3.72 2.88 -19.70
CA GLN A 43 -5.02 2.78 -19.05
C GLN A 43 -6.15 2.82 -20.07
N ARG A 44 -7.16 1.97 -19.88
CA ARG A 44 -8.40 2.02 -20.66
C ARG A 44 -9.06 3.41 -20.62
N ARG A 45 -9.03 4.06 -19.45
CA ARG A 45 -9.50 5.44 -19.25
C ARG A 45 -8.38 6.25 -18.61
N LEU A 46 -7.82 7.18 -19.38
CA LEU A 46 -6.65 7.98 -19.01
C LEU A 46 -7.01 9.01 -17.94
N GLN A 47 -6.09 9.24 -17.00
CA GLN A 47 -6.25 10.24 -15.94
C GLN A 47 -5.67 11.58 -16.40
N ALA A 48 -6.52 12.58 -16.62
CA ALA A 48 -6.11 13.89 -17.14
C ALA A 48 -5.22 14.71 -16.18
N LEU A 49 -5.30 14.44 -14.86
CA LEU A 49 -4.54 15.17 -13.84
C LEU A 49 -3.25 14.41 -13.46
N PRO A 50 -2.08 15.07 -13.44
CA PRO A 50 -0.81 14.43 -13.08
C PRO A 50 -0.84 13.72 -11.72
N SER A 51 -1.46 14.34 -10.71
CA SER A 51 -1.61 13.74 -9.37
C SER A 51 -2.48 12.46 -9.39
N ARG A 52 -3.52 12.42 -10.23
CA ARG A 52 -4.38 11.25 -10.40
C ARG A 52 -3.66 10.13 -11.18
N ALA A 53 -2.85 10.48 -12.18
CA ALA A 53 -1.99 9.53 -12.89
C ALA A 53 -0.95 8.89 -11.96
N VAL A 54 -0.26 9.69 -11.13
CA VAL A 54 0.66 9.19 -10.09
C VAL A 54 -0.06 8.26 -9.10
N ALA A 55 -1.23 8.66 -8.61
CA ALA A 55 -2.01 7.83 -7.68
C ALA A 55 -2.47 6.52 -8.34
N ALA A 56 -2.88 6.55 -9.61
CA ALA A 56 -3.26 5.36 -10.36
C ALA A 56 -2.09 4.40 -10.55
N PHE A 57 -0.91 4.94 -10.90
CA PHE A 57 0.32 4.15 -10.97
C PHE A 57 0.59 3.41 -9.67
N TRP A 58 0.59 4.09 -8.52
CA TRP A 58 0.87 3.41 -7.25
C TRP A 58 -0.18 2.36 -6.88
N ARG A 59 -1.47 2.64 -7.12
CA ARG A 59 -2.55 1.65 -6.91
C ARG A 59 -2.38 0.40 -7.76
N ALA A 60 -1.86 0.53 -8.99
CA ALA A 60 -1.60 -0.60 -9.87
C ALA A 60 -0.35 -1.40 -9.50
N HIS A 61 0.53 -0.85 -8.65
CA HIS A 61 1.80 -1.46 -8.27
C HIS A 61 1.95 -1.62 -6.73
N PRO A 62 1.02 -2.29 -6.05
CA PRO A 62 0.99 -2.36 -4.58
C PRO A 62 2.25 -3.01 -3.97
N LEU A 63 2.87 -3.98 -4.66
CA LEU A 63 4.09 -4.62 -4.18
C LEU A 63 5.32 -3.71 -4.28
N ARG A 64 5.36 -2.83 -5.29
CA ARG A 64 6.41 -1.81 -5.41
C ARG A 64 6.20 -0.72 -4.37
N ALA A 65 4.93 -0.32 -4.15
CA ALA A 65 4.53 0.61 -3.12
C ALA A 65 4.95 0.12 -1.73
N ASP A 66 4.66 -1.14 -1.38
CA ASP A 66 5.10 -1.78 -0.12
C ASP A 66 6.60 -1.68 0.09
N ARG A 67 7.39 -2.12 -0.91
CA ARG A 67 8.84 -2.11 -0.82
C ARG A 67 9.37 -0.70 -0.60
N LEU A 68 8.84 0.28 -1.33
CA LEU A 68 9.25 1.68 -1.20
C LEU A 68 8.84 2.26 0.15
N ALA A 69 7.59 2.06 0.59
CA ALA A 69 7.10 2.59 1.87
C ALA A 69 7.93 2.07 3.05
N ARG A 70 8.28 0.77 3.06
CA ARG A 70 9.17 0.20 4.07
C ARG A 70 10.60 0.75 3.99
N ALA A 71 11.13 0.98 2.79
CA ALA A 71 12.45 1.61 2.64
C ALA A 71 12.45 3.06 3.15
N LEU A 72 11.39 3.83 2.87
CA LEU A 72 11.23 5.18 3.38
C LEU A 72 11.10 5.21 4.90
N ALA A 73 10.34 4.26 5.48
CA ALA A 73 10.25 4.11 6.94
C ALA A 73 11.63 3.81 7.55
N GLN A 74 12.45 2.97 6.91
CA GLN A 74 13.81 2.69 7.36
C GLN A 74 14.69 3.95 7.36
N LEU A 75 14.53 4.85 6.37
CA LEU A 75 15.24 6.13 6.37
C LEU A 75 14.81 7.07 7.51
N SER A 76 13.58 6.92 8.01
CA SER A 76 13.10 7.72 9.15
C SER A 76 13.48 7.13 10.49
N GLY A 77 13.68 5.82 10.59
CA GLY A 77 13.90 5.15 11.85
C GLY A 77 12.66 5.13 12.74
N THR A 78 12.85 4.66 13.96
CA THR A 78 11.82 4.69 15.01
C THR A 78 11.93 6.04 15.72
N PRO A 79 10.84 6.81 15.87
CA PRO A 79 10.90 8.04 16.65
C PRO A 79 11.35 7.79 18.08
N GLU A 80 12.12 8.72 18.62
CA GLU A 80 12.62 8.62 19.99
C GLU A 80 11.45 8.49 20.99
N GLY A 81 11.59 7.57 21.95
CA GLY A 81 10.57 7.30 22.96
C GLY A 81 9.33 6.57 22.43
N TRP A 82 9.24 6.27 21.14
CA TRP A 82 8.11 5.52 20.60
C TRP A 82 8.21 4.04 20.89
N ALA A 83 7.09 3.43 21.29
CA ALA A 83 6.95 1.99 21.43
C ALA A 83 5.62 1.54 20.80
N TRP A 84 5.59 0.30 20.27
CA TRP A 84 4.36 -0.23 19.68
C TRP A 84 3.34 -0.54 20.77
N ARG A 85 2.26 0.26 20.79
CA ARG A 85 1.13 0.12 21.71
C ARG A 85 -0.16 -0.18 20.95
N ILE A 86 -1.10 -0.83 21.62
CA ILE A 86 -2.46 -1.11 21.11
C ILE A 86 -3.43 -0.55 22.13
N ASP A 87 -4.33 0.31 21.67
CA ASP A 87 -5.39 0.84 22.50
C ASP A 87 -6.64 -0.05 22.41
N ARG A 88 -6.93 -0.76 23.50
CA ARG A 88 -8.11 -1.63 23.60
C ARG A 88 -9.38 -0.86 24.00
N THR A 89 -9.28 0.38 24.48
CA THR A 89 -10.44 1.18 24.94
C THR A 89 -11.12 1.94 23.81
N ARG A 90 -10.43 2.12 22.66
CA ARG A 90 -10.94 2.78 21.43
C ARG A 90 -11.08 4.30 21.53
N GLU A 91 -10.35 4.94 22.43
CA GLU A 91 -10.50 6.37 22.70
C GLU A 91 -9.35 7.21 22.11
N GLY A 92 -8.30 6.56 21.57
CA GLY A 92 -7.10 7.24 21.03
C GLY A 92 -6.75 6.96 19.57
N PHE A 93 -5.57 7.44 19.16
CA PHE A 93 -5.02 7.29 17.79
C PHE A 93 -4.29 5.97 17.52
N LEU A 94 -4.13 5.14 18.56
CA LEU A 94 -3.42 3.87 18.49
C LEU A 94 -4.24 2.79 17.76
N PRO A 95 -3.60 1.81 17.11
CA PRO A 95 -4.28 0.64 16.59
C PRO A 95 -5.16 -0.06 17.65
N HIS A 96 -6.44 -0.29 17.34
CA HIS A 96 -7.34 -1.06 18.21
C HIS A 96 -7.30 -2.57 17.96
N THR A 97 -6.65 -2.96 16.87
CA THR A 97 -6.46 -4.36 16.50
C THR A 97 -5.06 -4.55 15.95
N LEU A 98 -4.55 -5.77 16.07
CA LEU A 98 -3.29 -6.17 15.46
C LEU A 98 -3.27 -6.06 13.93
N ARG A 99 -4.45 -5.97 13.29
CA ARG A 99 -4.57 -5.89 11.83
C ARG A 99 -4.16 -4.53 11.27
N LEU A 100 -4.12 -3.49 12.10
CA LEU A 100 -3.62 -2.19 11.69
C LEU A 100 -2.12 -2.11 12.00
N PRO A 101 -1.26 -1.77 11.01
CA PRO A 101 0.15 -1.56 11.28
C PRO A 101 0.37 -0.34 12.18
N PRO A 102 1.45 -0.34 12.99
CA PRO A 102 1.83 0.83 13.76
C PRO A 102 2.14 2.03 12.86
N MET A 103 1.68 3.22 13.27
CA MET A 103 1.86 4.50 12.56
C MET A 103 2.31 5.59 13.54
N PRO A 104 3.59 5.60 13.96
CA PRO A 104 4.08 6.56 14.94
C PRO A 104 3.81 8.01 14.51
N PHE A 105 4.01 8.32 13.22
CA PHE A 105 3.83 9.67 12.66
C PHE A 105 2.37 10.14 12.53
N ARG A 106 1.41 9.42 13.15
CA ARG A 106 0.03 9.89 13.38
C ARG A 106 -0.27 10.16 14.86
N GLU A 107 0.63 9.76 15.76
CA GLU A 107 0.54 10.11 17.17
C GLU A 107 0.97 11.58 17.34
N PRO A 108 0.19 12.40 18.09
CA PRO A 108 0.48 13.82 18.28
C PRO A 108 1.93 14.13 18.69
N GLU A 109 2.48 13.30 19.57
CA GLU A 109 3.84 13.42 20.15
C GLU A 109 4.94 13.20 19.12
N HIS A 110 4.62 12.53 18.01
CA HIS A 110 5.58 12.14 16.98
C HIS A 110 5.20 12.66 15.60
N LEU A 111 4.33 13.68 15.51
CA LEU A 111 3.95 14.26 14.23
C LEU A 111 5.19 14.81 13.50
N PRO A 112 5.40 14.44 12.23
CA PRO A 112 6.62 14.83 11.51
C PRO A 112 6.62 16.30 11.05
N GLY A 113 5.50 17.00 11.20
CA GLY A 113 5.29 18.37 10.71
C GLY A 113 4.73 18.44 9.27
N PRO A 114 4.41 19.65 8.77
CA PRO A 114 3.83 19.85 7.44
C PRO A 114 4.71 19.31 6.31
N GLY A 115 4.05 18.78 5.27
CA GLY A 115 4.74 18.28 4.07
C GLY A 115 5.58 17.02 4.28
N ARG A 116 5.43 16.33 5.41
CA ARG A 116 6.05 15.03 5.68
C ARG A 116 4.99 13.93 5.78
N CYS A 117 5.37 12.72 5.40
CA CYS A 117 4.42 11.63 5.26
C CYS A 117 4.04 11.05 6.62
N GLN A 118 2.74 10.96 6.90
CA GLN A 118 2.22 10.35 8.13
C GLN A 118 2.39 8.82 8.21
N ILE A 119 2.82 8.17 7.13
CA ILE A 119 3.13 6.72 7.12
C ILE A 119 4.61 6.50 7.37
N CYS A 120 5.48 7.18 6.63
CA CYS A 120 6.91 6.87 6.63
C CYS A 120 7.79 7.94 7.27
N GLY A 121 7.27 9.12 7.65
CA GLY A 121 8.01 10.24 8.24
C GLY A 121 8.81 11.09 7.24
N GLN A 122 9.00 10.60 6.02
CA GLN A 122 9.84 11.25 5.00
C GLN A 122 9.15 12.44 4.33
N PRO A 123 9.91 13.43 3.82
CA PRO A 123 9.37 14.56 3.07
C PRO A 123 8.56 14.14 1.84
N VAL A 124 7.43 14.81 1.60
CA VAL A 124 6.54 14.59 0.46
C VAL A 124 6.75 15.72 -0.52
N PHE A 125 7.11 15.39 -1.75
CA PHE A 125 7.32 16.38 -2.81
C PHE A 125 6.10 16.51 -3.71
N ARG A 126 6.20 17.39 -4.72
CA ARG A 126 5.15 17.63 -5.71
C ARG A 126 4.54 16.32 -6.22
N LEU A 127 3.21 16.34 -6.41
CA LEU A 127 2.40 15.18 -6.81
C LEU A 127 2.37 14.02 -5.80
N GLY A 128 2.80 14.22 -4.55
CA GLY A 128 2.89 13.15 -3.56
C GLY A 128 4.05 12.19 -3.84
N TRP A 129 5.11 12.66 -4.51
CA TRP A 129 6.27 11.87 -4.85
C TRP A 129 7.26 11.80 -3.67
N HIS A 130 8.07 10.75 -3.64
CA HIS A 130 8.92 10.39 -2.50
C HIS A 130 10.35 10.96 -2.58
N ARG A 131 10.68 11.67 -3.66
CA ARG A 131 11.96 12.35 -3.87
C ARG A 131 11.72 13.66 -4.60
N ASP A 132 12.60 14.62 -4.40
CA ASP A 132 12.57 15.85 -5.19
C ASP A 132 13.05 15.55 -6.61
N LEU A 133 12.13 15.54 -7.55
CA LEU A 133 12.43 15.34 -8.96
C LEU A 133 12.73 16.63 -9.70
N TRP A 134 12.37 17.76 -9.11
CA TRP A 134 12.36 19.07 -9.77
C TRP A 134 13.44 20.00 -9.21
N GLY A 135 14.07 19.63 -8.10
CA GLY A 135 15.18 20.36 -7.49
C GLY A 135 14.75 21.69 -6.89
N ASP A 136 13.46 21.88 -6.64
CA ASP A 136 12.93 23.13 -6.08
C ASP A 136 12.86 23.13 -4.55
N GLY A 137 13.14 21.98 -3.92
CA GLY A 137 13.10 21.79 -2.47
C GLY A 137 11.70 21.93 -1.86
N ARG A 138 10.65 22.08 -2.69
CA ARG A 138 9.32 22.42 -2.20
C ARG A 138 8.59 21.17 -1.73
N LEU A 139 8.22 21.18 -0.46
CA LEU A 139 7.34 20.17 0.09
C LEU A 139 5.90 20.38 -0.37
N SER A 140 5.21 19.27 -0.58
CA SER A 140 3.77 19.22 -0.78
C SER A 140 3.06 19.77 0.46
N ARG A 141 1.91 20.41 0.26
CA ARG A 141 1.01 20.76 1.38
C ARG A 141 0.38 19.52 2.04
N GLY A 142 0.36 18.39 1.34
CA GLY A 142 -0.21 17.13 1.83
C GLY A 142 0.82 16.24 2.53
N GLY A 143 0.41 15.61 3.63
CA GLY A 143 1.25 14.71 4.45
C GLY A 143 1.25 13.24 4.01
N TRP A 144 1.16 12.94 2.70
CA TRP A 144 1.07 11.56 2.20
C TRP A 144 1.76 11.36 0.85
N HIS A 145 2.66 10.38 0.77
CA HIS A 145 3.12 9.87 -0.53
C HIS A 145 2.04 9.00 -1.17
N GLY A 146 1.91 9.08 -2.50
CA GLY A 146 1.05 8.16 -3.25
C GLY A 146 1.46 6.69 -3.06
N ALA A 147 2.77 6.42 -2.98
CA ALA A 147 3.31 5.08 -2.71
C ALA A 147 2.90 4.59 -1.30
N CYS A 148 3.06 5.41 -0.28
CA CYS A 148 2.73 5.03 1.08
C CYS A 148 1.24 4.75 1.25
N VAL A 149 0.35 5.56 0.66
CA VAL A 149 -1.10 5.28 0.68
C VAL A 149 -1.43 3.96 -0.02
N ALA A 150 -0.79 3.65 -1.15
CA ALA A 150 -0.99 2.36 -1.82
C ALA A 150 -0.46 1.17 -0.99
N ALA A 151 0.66 1.35 -0.28
CA ALA A 151 1.17 0.35 0.66
C ALA A 151 0.22 0.15 1.84
N TRP A 152 -0.30 1.22 2.41
CA TRP A 152 -1.30 1.18 3.49
C TRP A 152 -2.55 0.39 3.09
N ASN A 153 -3.05 0.59 1.86
CA ASN A 153 -4.17 -0.19 1.34
C ASN A 153 -3.83 -1.68 1.18
N LEU A 154 -2.60 -2.03 0.78
CA LEU A 154 -2.16 -3.42 0.78
C LEU A 154 -2.15 -4.01 2.20
N TRP A 155 -1.65 -3.25 3.17
CA TRP A 155 -1.50 -3.70 4.56
C TRP A 155 -2.83 -3.90 5.27
N THR A 156 -3.78 -2.99 5.06
CA THR A 156 -5.07 -2.98 5.78
C THR A 156 -6.19 -3.69 5.02
N GLN A 157 -6.08 -3.79 3.69
CA GLN A 157 -7.08 -4.40 2.81
C GLN A 157 -6.42 -5.30 1.75
N PRO A 158 -5.65 -6.33 2.17
CA PRO A 158 -4.89 -7.16 1.24
C PRO A 158 -5.78 -7.92 0.24
N SER A 159 -7.05 -8.20 0.58
CA SER A 159 -8.03 -8.83 -0.31
C SER A 159 -8.24 -8.05 -1.60
N GLY A 160 -8.23 -6.72 -1.54
CA GLY A 160 -8.30 -5.85 -2.73
C GLY A 160 -7.09 -5.94 -3.64
N GLN A 161 -5.99 -6.55 -3.17
CA GLN A 161 -4.73 -6.71 -3.88
C GLN A 161 -4.43 -8.18 -4.24
N ALA A 162 -5.43 -9.06 -4.16
CA ALA A 162 -5.27 -10.51 -4.36
C ALA A 162 -4.55 -10.87 -5.67
N MET A 163 -4.87 -10.21 -6.78
CA MET A 163 -4.24 -10.52 -8.07
C MET A 163 -2.74 -10.25 -8.09
N ALA A 164 -2.28 -9.19 -7.41
CA ALA A 164 -0.85 -8.88 -7.32
C ALA A 164 -0.11 -9.96 -6.49
N LEU A 165 -0.70 -10.40 -5.38
CA LEU A 165 -0.14 -11.45 -4.53
C LEU A 165 -0.16 -12.83 -5.22
N LYS A 166 -1.25 -13.17 -5.92
CA LYS A 166 -1.36 -14.40 -6.73
C LYS A 166 -0.28 -14.46 -7.80
N ARG A 167 -0.05 -13.35 -8.53
CA ARG A 167 1.01 -13.26 -9.55
C ARG A 167 2.41 -13.43 -8.94
N ARG A 168 2.68 -12.77 -7.80
CA ARG A 168 3.96 -12.92 -7.08
C ARG A 168 4.26 -14.37 -6.70
N GLN A 169 3.23 -15.14 -6.36
CA GLN A 169 3.34 -16.57 -6.05
C GLN A 169 3.21 -17.50 -7.26
N ARG A 170 3.27 -16.96 -8.49
CA ARG A 170 3.08 -17.74 -9.73
C ARG A 170 1.80 -18.57 -9.74
N HIS A 171 0.74 -18.04 -9.12
CA HIS A 171 -0.54 -18.72 -8.96
C HIS A 171 -0.46 -20.09 -8.25
N ARG A 172 0.50 -20.24 -7.33
CA ARG A 172 0.66 -21.41 -6.46
C ARG A 172 0.33 -21.06 -5.01
N CYS A 173 -0.23 -22.03 -4.29
CA CYS A 173 -0.44 -22.00 -2.86
C CYS A 173 0.91 -21.93 -2.15
N ALA A 174 1.10 -20.95 -1.28
CA ALA A 174 2.37 -20.75 -0.60
C ALA A 174 2.75 -21.91 0.34
N LEU A 175 1.75 -22.61 0.90
CA LEU A 175 1.98 -23.70 1.85
C LEU A 175 2.13 -25.07 1.18
N THR A 176 1.40 -25.32 0.09
CA THR A 176 1.31 -26.66 -0.51
C THR A 176 1.95 -26.78 -1.89
N GLY A 177 2.36 -25.66 -2.51
CA GLY A 177 2.89 -25.63 -3.88
C GLY A 177 1.86 -25.94 -4.98
N LYS A 178 0.65 -26.40 -4.63
CA LYS A 178 -0.43 -26.70 -5.58
C LYS A 178 -0.94 -25.43 -6.28
N ARG A 179 -1.62 -25.57 -7.42
CA ARG A 179 -2.29 -24.46 -8.08
C ARG A 179 -3.31 -23.81 -7.14
N LEU A 180 -3.44 -22.48 -7.20
CA LEU A 180 -4.46 -21.77 -6.44
C LEU A 180 -5.86 -22.10 -6.96
N ALA A 181 -6.73 -22.49 -6.04
CA ALA A 181 -8.16 -22.68 -6.29
C ALA A 181 -8.88 -21.32 -6.34
N ARG A 182 -10.15 -21.34 -6.80
CA ARG A 182 -10.99 -20.13 -6.87
C ARG A 182 -11.13 -19.43 -5.52
N GLY A 183 -11.34 -20.20 -4.45
CA GLY A 183 -11.50 -19.70 -3.08
C GLY A 183 -10.19 -19.53 -2.30
N ALA A 184 -9.04 -19.47 -2.97
CA ALA A 184 -7.79 -19.20 -2.26
C ALA A 184 -7.83 -17.85 -1.52
N GLU A 185 -7.42 -17.89 -0.26
CA GLU A 185 -7.47 -16.78 0.70
C GLU A 185 -6.10 -16.12 0.86
N ILE A 186 -6.11 -14.88 1.32
CA ILE A 186 -4.88 -14.17 1.70
C ILE A 186 -4.72 -14.24 3.21
N ASP A 187 -3.52 -14.59 3.64
CA ASP A 187 -3.20 -14.81 5.03
C ASP A 187 -1.78 -14.32 5.33
N HIS A 188 -1.48 -14.15 6.61
CA HIS A 188 -0.14 -13.85 7.08
C HIS A 188 0.68 -15.14 7.23
N ARG A 189 1.98 -15.12 6.91
CA ARG A 189 2.91 -16.25 7.14
C ARG A 189 3.17 -16.42 8.63
N VAL A 190 3.53 -15.32 9.28
CA VAL A 190 3.63 -15.17 10.73
C VAL A 190 2.36 -14.48 11.21
N PRO A 191 1.52 -15.12 12.04
CA PRO A 191 0.30 -14.50 12.52
C PRO A 191 0.59 -13.30 13.42
N LEU A 192 -0.22 -12.24 13.30
CA LEU A 192 0.04 -10.96 13.94
C LEU A 192 0.00 -11.01 15.48
N PHE A 193 -0.67 -12.00 16.08
CA PHE A 193 -0.61 -12.20 17.55
C PHE A 193 0.78 -12.68 18.00
N ARG A 194 1.47 -13.47 17.17
CA ARG A 194 2.83 -13.91 17.44
C ARG A 194 3.80 -12.74 17.31
N VAL A 195 3.62 -11.93 16.27
CA VAL A 195 4.39 -10.68 16.07
C VAL A 195 4.29 -9.76 17.30
N TRP A 196 3.08 -9.59 17.84
CA TRP A 196 2.88 -8.81 19.06
C TRP A 196 3.56 -9.41 20.30
N ARG A 197 3.55 -10.74 20.42
CA ARG A 197 4.17 -11.43 21.55
C ARG A 197 5.70 -11.37 21.51
N GLU A 198 6.27 -11.59 20.34
CA GLU A 198 7.70 -11.90 20.19
C GLU A 198 8.52 -10.76 19.61
N GLU A 199 7.91 -9.88 18.82
CA GLU A 199 8.66 -8.94 17.97
C GLU A 199 8.34 -7.49 18.29
N ARG A 200 7.44 -7.21 19.26
CA ARG A 200 6.91 -5.85 19.47
C ARG A 200 7.95 -4.79 19.85
N GLU A 201 9.08 -5.23 20.41
CA GLU A 201 10.19 -4.36 20.83
C GLU A 201 11.16 -4.07 19.66
N ARG A 202 10.94 -4.63 18.47
CA ARG A 202 11.73 -4.30 17.29
C ARG A 202 11.54 -2.85 16.88
N PRO A 203 12.56 -2.25 16.21
CA PRO A 203 12.38 -0.96 15.55
C PRO A 203 11.14 -0.95 14.64
N TRP A 204 10.37 0.12 14.72
CA TRP A 204 9.13 0.29 13.97
C TRP A 204 9.25 -0.02 12.46
N PRO A 205 10.30 0.44 11.74
CA PRO A 205 10.45 0.11 10.33
C PRO A 205 10.58 -1.39 10.05
N GLU A 206 11.15 -2.16 10.98
CA GLU A 206 11.24 -3.61 10.86
C GLU A 206 9.87 -4.27 11.04
N LEU A 207 9.05 -3.76 11.97
CA LEU A 207 7.69 -4.27 12.22
C LEU A 207 6.84 -4.25 10.95
N LEU A 208 6.95 -3.21 10.11
CA LEU A 208 6.12 -3.04 8.92
C LEU A 208 6.17 -4.23 7.94
N ARG A 209 7.24 -5.05 7.96
CA ARG A 209 7.32 -6.28 7.14
C ARG A 209 6.18 -7.26 7.41
N TYR A 210 5.60 -7.22 8.62
CA TYR A 210 4.59 -8.17 9.09
C TYR A 210 3.18 -7.90 8.54
N TRP A 211 2.90 -6.68 8.07
CA TRP A 211 1.67 -6.38 7.31
C TRP A 211 1.90 -6.34 5.80
N GLY A 212 3.16 -6.19 5.40
CA GLY A 212 3.59 -6.07 4.03
C GLY A 212 3.68 -7.37 3.26
N ALA A 213 4.07 -7.22 1.99
CA ALA A 213 4.33 -8.34 1.09
C ALA A 213 5.22 -9.44 1.70
N PRO A 214 6.29 -9.16 2.49
CA PRO A 214 7.12 -10.23 3.06
C PRO A 214 6.35 -11.26 3.89
N ASN A 215 5.29 -10.82 4.59
CA ASN A 215 4.49 -11.68 5.44
C ASN A 215 3.14 -12.06 4.82
N LEU A 216 2.67 -11.39 3.76
CA LEU A 216 1.44 -11.78 3.07
C LEU A 216 1.65 -12.97 2.13
N GLN A 217 0.73 -13.92 2.18
CA GLN A 217 0.68 -15.09 1.31
C GLN A 217 -0.73 -15.42 0.82
N VAL A 218 -0.84 -16.10 -0.32
CA VAL A 218 -2.10 -16.66 -0.83
C VAL A 218 -2.08 -18.18 -0.67
N ILE A 219 -3.10 -18.74 -0.04
CA ILE A 219 -3.19 -20.16 0.30
C ILE A 219 -4.57 -20.72 -0.04
N ASN A 220 -4.63 -22.00 -0.39
CA ASN A 220 -5.92 -22.67 -0.65
C ASN A 220 -6.67 -22.90 0.68
N GLU A 221 -8.01 -22.87 0.63
CA GLU A 221 -8.88 -22.98 1.83
C GLU A 221 -8.53 -24.16 2.74
N ALA A 222 -8.24 -25.34 2.19
CA ALA A 222 -7.88 -26.51 3.00
C ALA A 222 -6.58 -26.29 3.80
N ALA A 223 -5.59 -25.63 3.18
CA ALA A 223 -4.34 -25.27 3.86
C ALA A 223 -4.56 -24.13 4.86
N HIS A 224 -5.45 -23.18 4.56
CA HIS A 224 -5.85 -22.13 5.48
C HIS A 224 -6.50 -22.69 6.74
N ARG A 225 -7.48 -23.59 6.61
CA ARG A 225 -8.13 -24.27 7.74
C ARG A 225 -7.12 -25.01 8.63
N ALA A 226 -6.19 -25.74 8.03
CA ALA A 226 -5.13 -26.43 8.77
C ALA A 226 -4.24 -25.44 9.54
N LYS A 227 -3.83 -24.33 8.90
CA LYS A 227 -3.06 -23.27 9.55
C LYS A 227 -3.84 -22.61 10.69
N CYS A 228 -5.10 -22.27 10.48
CA CYS A 228 -5.95 -21.68 11.53
C CYS A 228 -6.09 -22.59 12.74
N ALA A 229 -6.22 -23.91 12.54
CA ALA A 229 -6.28 -24.89 13.63
C ALA A 229 -4.98 -24.91 14.45
N ALA A 230 -3.82 -24.92 13.77
CA ALA A 230 -2.53 -24.86 14.44
C ALA A 230 -2.33 -23.55 15.23
N GLU A 231 -2.74 -22.41 14.66
CA GLU A 231 -2.66 -21.10 15.33
C GLU A 231 -3.65 -20.96 16.49
N ALA A 232 -4.79 -21.64 16.45
CA ALA A 232 -5.72 -21.69 17.56
C ALA A 232 -5.12 -22.48 18.73
N ALA A 233 -4.47 -23.62 18.46
CA ALA A 233 -3.74 -24.38 19.47
C ALA A 233 -2.60 -23.56 20.09
N GLU A 234 -1.86 -22.81 19.28
CA GLU A 234 -0.79 -21.94 19.79
C GLU A 234 -1.31 -20.81 20.69
N ARG A 235 -2.46 -20.21 20.34
CA ARG A 235 -3.10 -19.18 21.17
C ARG A 235 -3.56 -19.70 22.53
N ALA A 236 -3.84 -20.99 22.64
CA ALA A 236 -4.27 -21.64 23.86
C ALA A 236 -3.10 -22.02 24.79
N LEU A 237 -1.85 -22.00 24.30
CA LEU A 237 -0.69 -22.26 25.14
C LEU A 237 -0.55 -21.17 26.21
N PRO A 238 -0.28 -21.54 27.48
CA PRO A 238 -0.03 -20.56 28.53
C PRO A 238 1.15 -19.67 28.12
N ARG A 239 1.08 -18.40 28.50
CA ARG A 239 2.24 -17.51 28.39
C ARG A 239 3.35 -18.14 29.22
N GLY A 240 4.47 -18.46 28.58
CA GLY A 240 5.68 -18.85 29.32
C GLY A 240 6.04 -17.76 30.34
N PRO A 241 6.75 -18.13 31.41
CA PRO A 241 7.05 -17.25 32.54
C PRO A 241 7.66 -15.91 32.10
#